data_AF-A0A920PV54-F1
#
_entry.id   AF-A0A920PV54-F1
#
_cell.length_a   1.000
_cell.length_b   1.000
_cell.length_c   1.000
_cell.angle_alpha   90.00
_cell.angle_beta   90.00
_cell.angle_gamma   90.00
#
_symmetry.space_group_name_H-M   'P 1'
#
loop_
_entity.id
_entity.type
_entity.pdbx_description
1 polymer ?
#
loop_
_entity_poly.entity_id
_entity_poly.type
_entity_poly.pdbx_seq_one_letter_code
_entity_poly.pdbx_strand_id
1 'polypeptide(L)'
;MKGRTMALFTSYSALRAVAQRLRAPLMAEGVQVLAQSVDGSAQQLMTRFAEEPDSVLLGTASFWEGVDMPPGLLKALVLARLPFQVPTDPVVRARSEQYEEPFSQFSVPQAVLRFRQGFGRLIRNKEDKGTILIMDNRITAKGYGSSFMRSIPPCTMQPSSLSTAGKLATQWIG
;
A
#
# COMPACT_ATOMS: atom_id res chain seq x y z
N MET A 1 5.07 2.19 16.73
CA MET A 1 3.88 1.40 16.36
C MET A 1 4.20 -0.08 16.56
N LYS A 2 3.30 -0.89 17.14
CA LYS A 2 3.54 -2.32 17.40
C LYS A 2 3.04 -3.29 16.30
N GLY A 3 2.67 -2.80 15.10
CA GLY A 3 2.14 -3.65 14.04
C GLY A 3 1.07 -2.95 13.21
N ARG A 4 0.04 -3.69 12.77
CA ARG A 4 -1.08 -3.18 11.96
C ARG A 4 -0.65 -2.43 10.71
N THR A 5 0.44 -2.89 10.11
CA THR A 5 1.05 -2.24 8.95
C THR A 5 0.96 -3.15 7.74
N MET A 6 0.54 -2.60 6.60
CA MET A 6 0.61 -3.27 5.31
C MET A 6 1.60 -2.54 4.42
N ALA A 7 2.53 -3.26 3.80
CA ALA A 7 3.43 -2.70 2.80
C ALA A 7 3.24 -3.41 1.45
N LEU A 8 2.96 -2.61 0.42
CA LEU A 8 2.71 -3.09 -0.92
C LEU A 8 3.86 -2.82 -1.87
N PHE A 9 4.26 -3.88 -2.58
CA PHE A 9 5.38 -3.90 -3.51
C PHE A 9 4.93 -4.18 -4.94
N THR A 10 5.70 -3.75 -5.92
CA THR A 10 5.40 -4.00 -7.34
C THR A 10 5.80 -5.39 -7.82
N SER A 11 6.58 -6.13 -7.02
CA SER A 11 7.05 -7.46 -7.39
C SER A 11 7.27 -8.34 -6.17
N TYR A 12 7.09 -9.65 -6.36
CA TYR A 12 7.39 -10.64 -5.34
C TYR A 12 8.88 -10.69 -4.98
N SER A 13 9.79 -10.37 -5.91
CA SER A 13 11.22 -10.34 -5.62
C SER A 13 11.57 -9.25 -4.61
N ALA A 14 11.08 -8.02 -4.81
CA ALA A 14 11.27 -6.93 -3.86
C ALA A 14 10.64 -7.24 -2.49
N LEU A 15 9.42 -7.78 -2.49
CA LEU A 15 8.73 -8.23 -1.29
C LEU A 15 9.56 -9.23 -0.49
N ARG A 16 10.06 -10.29 -1.14
CA ARG A 16 10.88 -11.33 -0.48
C ARG A 16 12.17 -10.77 0.09
N ALA A 17 12.85 -9.90 -0.65
CA ALA A 17 14.10 -9.28 -0.18
C ALA A 17 13.87 -8.42 1.07
N VAL A 18 12.76 -7.67 1.12
CA VAL A 18 12.38 -6.89 2.30
C VAL A 18 11.97 -7.80 3.46
N ALA A 19 11.16 -8.83 3.21
CA ALA A 19 10.72 -9.78 4.23
C ALA A 19 11.92 -10.42 4.97
N GLN A 20 12.94 -10.86 4.21
CA GLN A 20 14.15 -11.45 4.78
C GLN A 20 14.91 -10.48 5.72
N ARG A 21 14.97 -9.20 5.36
CA ARG A 21 15.67 -8.18 6.15
C ARG A 21 14.89 -7.73 7.38
N LEU A 22 13.55 -7.74 7.31
CA LEU A 22 12.70 -7.25 8.39
C LEU A 22 12.37 -8.32 9.43
N ARG A 23 12.40 -9.61 9.08
CA ARG A 23 11.99 -10.71 9.97
C ARG A 23 12.70 -10.70 11.32
N ALA A 24 14.03 -10.79 11.32
CA ALA A 24 14.80 -10.87 12.56
C ALA A 24 14.64 -9.62 13.46
N PRO A 25 14.81 -8.38 12.96
CA PRO A 25 14.67 -7.20 13.82
C PRO A 25 13.24 -7.01 14.33
N LEU A 26 12.22 -7.22 13.49
CA LEU A 26 10.82 -7.05 13.93
C LEU A 26 10.39 -8.14 14.91
N MET A 27 10.82 -9.38 14.71
CA MET A 27 10.54 -10.47 15.65
C MET A 27 11.15 -10.20 17.04
N ALA A 28 12.34 -9.59 17.10
CA ALA A 28 12.95 -9.17 18.37
C ALA A 28 12.13 -8.10 19.10
N GLU A 29 11.31 -7.32 18.38
CA GLU A 29 10.36 -6.36 18.93
C GLU A 29 8.95 -6.96 19.15
N GLY A 30 8.78 -8.27 18.93
CA GLY A 30 7.49 -8.97 19.08
C GLY A 30 6.53 -8.77 17.90
N VAL A 31 7.02 -8.28 16.75
CA VAL A 31 6.21 -8.00 15.56
C VAL A 31 6.43 -9.07 14.50
N GLN A 32 5.35 -9.75 14.09
CA GLN A 32 5.41 -10.81 13.10
C GLN A 32 5.45 -10.25 11.67
N VAL A 33 6.26 -10.85 10.79
CA VAL A 33 6.27 -10.51 9.35
C VAL A 33 5.52 -11.58 8.57
N LEU A 34 4.46 -11.18 7.87
CA LEU A 34 3.61 -12.01 7.03
C LEU A 34 3.83 -11.66 5.56
N ALA A 35 4.47 -12.53 4.78
CA ALA A 35 4.87 -12.24 3.40
C ALA A 35 4.10 -13.09 2.37
N GLN A 36 3.37 -12.43 1.47
CA GLN A 36 2.65 -13.10 0.38
C GLN A 36 3.59 -13.96 -0.48
N SER A 37 3.12 -15.13 -0.91
CA SER A 37 3.86 -16.17 -1.64
C SER A 37 4.97 -16.89 -0.86
N VAL A 38 5.30 -16.43 0.36
CA VAL A 38 6.26 -17.07 1.25
C VAL A 38 5.54 -17.76 2.40
N ASP A 39 4.64 -17.04 3.06
CA ASP A 39 3.95 -17.49 4.28
C ASP A 39 2.48 -17.90 4.03
N GLY A 40 2.00 -17.76 2.80
CA GLY A 40 0.65 -18.17 2.41
C GLY A 40 0.06 -17.39 1.24
N SER A 41 -1.19 -17.75 0.89
CA SER A 41 -2.01 -17.01 -0.06
C SER A 41 -2.49 -15.68 0.53
N ALA A 42 -2.96 -14.77 -0.31
CA ALA A 42 -3.44 -13.46 0.15
C ALA A 42 -4.57 -13.58 1.19
N GLN A 43 -5.48 -14.53 0.99
CA GLN A 43 -6.61 -14.76 1.88
C GLN A 43 -6.17 -15.32 3.24
N GLN A 44 -5.27 -16.33 3.24
CA GLN A 44 -4.70 -16.89 4.47
C GLN A 44 -3.96 -15.83 5.28
N LEU A 45 -3.15 -14.99 4.62
CA LEU A 45 -2.41 -13.95 5.31
C LEU A 45 -3.32 -12.83 5.82
N MET A 46 -4.41 -12.51 5.15
CA MET A 46 -5.38 -11.55 5.67
C MET A 46 -6.05 -12.07 6.95
N THR A 47 -6.46 -13.33 6.97
CA THR A 47 -7.02 -13.96 8.19
C THR A 47 -6.04 -13.86 9.34
N ARG A 48 -4.78 -14.26 9.12
CA ARG A 48 -3.73 -14.18 10.13
C ARG A 48 -3.44 -12.75 10.57
N PHE A 49 -3.36 -11.80 9.63
CA PHE A 49 -3.16 -10.39 9.92
C PHE A 49 -4.29 -9.83 10.80
N ALA A 50 -5.52 -10.29 10.60
CA ALA A 50 -6.67 -9.91 11.42
C ALA A 50 -6.61 -10.47 12.85
N GLU A 51 -6.08 -11.68 13.02
CA GLU A 51 -5.93 -12.37 14.31
C GLU A 51 -4.69 -11.92 15.10
N GLU A 52 -3.64 -11.52 14.39
CA GLU A 52 -2.32 -11.13 14.93
C GLU A 52 -2.11 -9.61 14.72
N PRO A 53 -2.63 -8.72 15.58
CA PRO A 53 -2.53 -7.27 15.39
C PRO A 53 -1.09 -6.74 15.43
N ASP A 54 -0.20 -7.43 16.15
CA ASP A 54 1.23 -7.10 16.22
C ASP A 54 2.00 -7.71 15.04
N SER A 55 1.56 -7.38 13.82
CA SER A 55 2.16 -7.90 12.58
C SER A 55 2.31 -6.84 11.49
N VAL A 56 3.22 -7.13 10.56
CA VAL A 56 3.43 -6.42 9.31
C VAL A 56 3.12 -7.37 8.16
N LEU A 57 2.13 -7.01 7.35
CA LEU A 57 1.80 -7.73 6.13
C LEU A 57 2.52 -7.14 4.92
N LEU A 58 3.29 -7.97 4.21
CA LEU A 58 3.95 -7.63 2.96
C LEU A 58 3.21 -8.30 1.80
N GLY A 59 2.68 -7.50 0.88
CA GLY A 59 1.89 -7.95 -0.28
C GLY A 59 2.33 -7.32 -1.59
N THR A 60 1.92 -7.87 -2.72
CA THR A 60 2.03 -7.18 -4.02
C THR A 60 0.98 -6.08 -4.13
N ALA A 61 1.13 -5.16 -5.08
CA ALA A 61 0.20 -4.04 -5.29
C ALA A 61 -1.27 -4.48 -5.51
N SER A 62 -1.48 -5.71 -5.99
CA SER A 62 -2.79 -6.33 -6.16
C SER A 62 -3.39 -6.93 -4.88
N PHE A 63 -2.62 -7.02 -3.78
CA PHE A 63 -3.03 -7.73 -2.57
C PHE A 63 -4.35 -7.19 -2.01
N TRP A 64 -4.53 -5.87 -1.99
CA TRP A 64 -5.74 -5.24 -1.49
C TRP A 64 -6.91 -5.29 -2.48
N GLU A 65 -6.79 -5.81 -3.70
CA GLU A 65 -7.88 -5.66 -4.69
C GLU A 65 -9.00 -6.69 -4.50
N GLY A 66 -8.75 -7.75 -3.72
CA GLY A 66 -9.68 -8.88 -3.53
C GLY A 66 -9.82 -9.39 -2.10
N VAL A 67 -9.35 -8.65 -1.10
CA VAL A 67 -9.47 -9.03 0.32
C VAL A 67 -10.42 -8.09 1.02
N ASP A 68 -11.33 -8.55 1.88
CA ASP A 68 -12.02 -7.65 2.81
C ASP A 68 -11.14 -7.42 4.03
N MET A 69 -11.19 -6.21 4.57
CA MET A 69 -10.37 -5.81 5.70
C MET A 69 -11.27 -5.22 6.79
N PRO A 70 -11.30 -5.82 7.99
CA PRO A 70 -12.04 -5.26 9.12
C PRO A 70 -11.64 -3.80 9.42
N PRO A 71 -12.59 -2.93 9.81
CA PRO A 71 -12.28 -1.58 10.27
C PRO A 71 -11.27 -1.59 11.42
N GLY A 72 -10.36 -0.62 11.45
CA GLY A 72 -9.36 -0.48 12.52
C GLY A 72 -8.22 -1.50 12.51
N LEU A 73 -8.24 -2.48 11.58
CA LEU A 73 -7.18 -3.47 11.42
C LEU A 73 -5.89 -2.84 10.88
N LEU A 74 -6.00 -1.96 9.90
CA LEU A 74 -4.86 -1.28 9.29
C LEU A 74 -4.67 0.11 9.89
N LYS A 75 -3.46 0.38 10.40
CA LYS A 75 -3.07 1.69 10.93
C LYS A 75 -2.04 2.38 10.06
N ALA A 76 -1.20 1.62 9.37
CA ALA A 76 -0.24 2.17 8.43
C ALA A 76 -0.25 1.40 7.11
N LEU A 77 -0.27 2.14 6.00
CA LEU A 77 -0.16 1.60 4.66
C LEU A 77 1.10 2.18 3.99
N VAL A 78 1.99 1.31 3.54
CA VAL A 78 3.21 1.69 2.83
C VAL A 78 3.07 1.31 1.36
N LEU A 79 3.20 2.27 0.46
CA LEU A 79 3.23 2.07 -0.98
C LEU A 79 4.65 2.26 -1.48
N ALA A 80 5.32 1.16 -1.84
CA ALA A 80 6.65 1.24 -2.43
C ALA A 80 6.62 1.96 -3.79
N ARG A 81 5.49 1.84 -4.52
CA ARG A 81 5.21 2.54 -5.79
C ARG A 81 3.73 2.85 -5.91
N LEU A 82 3.40 3.83 -6.75
CA LEU A 82 2.02 4.06 -7.18
C LEU A 82 1.43 2.80 -7.84
N PRO A 83 0.14 2.49 -7.61
CA PRO A 83 -0.49 1.21 -7.99
C PRO A 83 -0.88 1.15 -9.48
N PHE A 84 0.09 1.38 -10.36
CA PHE A 84 -0.07 1.18 -11.79
C PHE A 84 -0.17 -0.32 -12.11
N GLN A 85 -1.03 -0.64 -13.08
CA GLN A 85 -1.10 -1.98 -13.65
C GLN A 85 0.16 -2.30 -14.47
N VAL A 86 0.48 -3.58 -14.56
CA VAL A 86 1.58 -4.07 -15.40
C VAL A 86 1.19 -3.91 -16.88
N PRO A 87 1.89 -3.10 -17.68
CA PRO A 87 1.50 -2.85 -19.08
C PRO A 87 1.57 -4.10 -19.97
N THR A 88 2.39 -5.08 -19.59
CA THR A 88 2.54 -6.35 -20.33
C THR A 88 1.45 -7.37 -20.02
N ASP A 89 0.54 -7.07 -19.08
CA ASP A 89 -0.63 -7.92 -18.84
C ASP A 89 -1.54 -7.91 -20.10
N PRO A 90 -1.95 -9.07 -20.63
CA PRO A 90 -2.73 -9.13 -21.87
C PRO A 90 -4.03 -8.33 -21.83
N VAL A 91 -4.72 -8.32 -20.68
CA VAL A 91 -5.99 -7.60 -20.52
C VAL A 91 -5.73 -6.09 -20.44
N VAL A 92 -4.70 -5.68 -19.71
CA VAL A 92 -4.28 -4.27 -19.62
C VAL A 92 -3.88 -3.76 -21.00
N ARG A 93 -3.11 -4.54 -21.76
CA ARG A 93 -2.68 -4.19 -23.11
C ARG A 93 -3.87 -4.04 -24.06
N ALA A 94 -4.75 -5.04 -24.14
CA ALA A 94 -5.91 -5.00 -25.03
C ALA A 94 -6.86 -3.82 -24.72
N ARG A 95 -7.02 -3.46 -23.44
CA ARG A 95 -7.80 -2.27 -23.04
C ARG A 95 -7.08 -0.97 -23.37
N SER A 96 -5.76 -0.93 -23.20
CA SER A 96 -4.95 0.25 -23.47
C SER A 96 -4.98 0.64 -24.95
N GLU A 97 -5.03 -0.34 -25.86
CA GLU A 97 -5.10 -0.13 -27.32
C GLU A 97 -6.39 0.58 -27.79
N GLN A 98 -7.39 0.73 -26.92
CA GLN A 98 -8.65 1.44 -27.22
C GLN A 98 -8.55 2.97 -27.03
N TYR A 99 -7.40 3.48 -26.61
CA TYR A 99 -7.18 4.89 -26.27
C TYR A 99 -6.06 5.48 -27.11
N GLU A 100 -6.20 6.74 -27.54
CA GLU A 100 -5.16 7.47 -28.28
C GLU A 100 -3.93 7.75 -27.40
N GLU A 101 -4.18 8.06 -26.12
CA GLU A 101 -3.15 8.34 -25.12
C GLU A 101 -3.31 7.38 -23.92
N PRO A 102 -2.91 6.10 -24.05
CA PRO A 102 -3.26 5.05 -23.09
C PRO A 102 -2.77 5.32 -21.66
N PHE A 103 -1.63 6.00 -21.53
CA PHE A 103 -1.10 6.32 -20.20
C PHE A 103 -2.02 7.31 -19.45
N SER A 104 -2.41 8.41 -20.09
CA SER A 104 -3.20 9.47 -19.44
C SER A 104 -4.70 9.14 -19.39
N GLN A 105 -5.22 8.47 -20.42
CA GLN A 105 -6.66 8.19 -20.57
C GLN A 105 -7.09 6.88 -19.89
N PHE A 106 -6.17 5.93 -19.68
CA PHE A 106 -6.49 4.63 -19.08
C PHE A 106 -5.63 4.32 -17.85
N SER A 107 -4.30 4.29 -17.99
CA SER A 107 -3.39 3.84 -16.92
C SER A 107 -3.47 4.71 -15.66
N VAL A 108 -3.45 6.04 -15.80
CA VAL A 108 -3.58 6.98 -14.68
C VAL A 108 -4.95 6.85 -13.99
N PRO A 109 -6.10 6.92 -14.67
CA PRO A 109 -7.41 6.71 -14.05
C PRO A 109 -7.53 5.38 -13.31
N GLN A 110 -7.05 4.28 -13.88
CA GLN A 110 -7.07 2.96 -13.23
C GLN A 110 -6.21 2.96 -11.95
N ALA A 111 -5.01 3.54 -11.99
CA ALA A 111 -4.14 3.64 -10.83
C ALA A 111 -4.76 4.53 -9.72
N VAL A 112 -5.40 5.63 -10.10
CA VAL A 112 -6.11 6.51 -9.15
C VAL A 112 -7.30 5.78 -8.50
N LEU A 113 -8.07 5.01 -9.28
CA LEU A 113 -9.18 4.22 -8.73
C LEU A 113 -8.68 3.20 -7.71
N ARG A 114 -7.61 2.46 -8.03
CA ARG A 114 -6.97 1.50 -7.12
C ARG A 114 -6.45 2.17 -5.86
N PHE A 115 -5.79 3.32 -6.01
CA PHE A 115 -5.29 4.11 -4.87
C PHE A 115 -6.44 4.54 -3.94
N ARG A 116 -7.53 5.08 -4.50
CA ARG A 116 -8.71 5.48 -3.72
C ARG A 116 -9.35 4.30 -2.98
N GLN A 117 -9.42 3.14 -3.61
CA GLN A 117 -9.93 1.91 -2.97
C GLN A 117 -9.01 1.45 -1.83
N GLY A 118 -7.68 1.45 -2.04
CA GLY A 118 -6.69 1.18 -1.01
C GLY A 118 -6.79 2.15 0.18
N PHE A 119 -6.97 3.43 -0.11
CA PHE A 119 -7.17 4.48 0.90
C PHE A 119 -8.41 4.22 1.76
N GLY A 120 -9.56 3.90 1.14
CA GLY A 120 -10.82 3.65 1.86
C GLY A 120 -10.78 2.41 2.76
N ARG A 121 -9.78 1.54 2.61
CA ARG A 121 -9.54 0.41 3.52
C ARG A 121 -8.74 0.82 4.76
N LEU A 122 -7.93 1.88 4.66
CA LEU A 122 -7.20 2.43 5.80
C LEU A 122 -8.10 3.28 6.71
N ILE A 123 -8.93 4.15 6.12
CA ILE A 123 -9.78 5.09 6.87
C ILE A 123 -11.24 4.83 6.48
N ARG A 124 -12.03 4.26 7.39
CA ARG A 124 -13.45 3.92 7.13
C ARG A 124 -14.44 4.89 7.79
N ASN A 125 -14.08 5.53 8.89
CA ASN A 125 -14.92 6.52 9.57
C ASN A 125 -14.10 7.75 10.01
N LYS A 126 -14.77 8.83 10.44
CA LYS A 126 -14.13 10.12 10.76
C LYS A 126 -13.18 10.06 11.97
N GLU A 127 -13.31 9.03 12.81
CA GLU A 127 -12.53 8.88 14.04
C GLU A 127 -11.30 7.98 13.83
N ASP A 128 -11.28 7.19 12.76
CA ASP A 128 -10.13 6.37 12.39
C ASP A 128 -8.92 7.24 12.03
N LYS A 129 -7.83 7.05 12.77
CA LYS A 129 -6.51 7.57 12.44
C LYS A 129 -5.64 6.49 11.80
N GLY A 130 -4.96 6.87 10.73
CA GLY A 130 -3.96 6.05 10.06
C GLY A 130 -2.99 6.90 9.25
N THR A 131 -1.94 6.26 8.74
CA THR A 131 -0.92 6.91 7.92
C THR A 131 -0.74 6.16 6.61
N ILE A 132 -0.59 6.88 5.50
CA ILE A 132 -0.10 6.33 4.24
C ILE A 132 1.29 6.88 3.97
N LEU A 133 2.26 5.99 3.84
CA LEU A 133 3.60 6.32 3.38
C LEU A 133 3.73 5.98 1.90
N ILE A 134 3.97 6.98 1.06
CA ILE A 134 4.14 6.81 -0.38
C ILE A 134 5.61 7.03 -0.73
N MET A 135 6.30 5.96 -1.10
CA MET A 135 7.74 5.97 -1.40
C MET A 135 8.04 6.22 -2.88
N ASP A 136 7.16 6.97 -3.56
CA ASP A 136 7.21 7.19 -5.00
C ASP A 136 7.16 8.67 -5.34
N ASN A 137 8.32 9.24 -5.68
CA ASN A 137 8.46 10.66 -6.01
C ASN A 137 7.56 11.12 -7.16
N ARG A 138 7.03 10.19 -7.97
CA ARG A 138 6.10 10.54 -9.06
C ARG A 138 4.82 11.20 -8.56
N ILE A 139 4.41 10.97 -7.30
CA ILE A 139 3.20 11.59 -6.76
C ILE A 139 3.32 13.13 -6.61
N THR A 140 4.53 13.64 -6.42
CA THR A 140 4.80 15.09 -6.34
C THR A 140 5.45 15.63 -7.62
N ALA A 141 6.31 14.85 -8.27
CA ALA A 141 7.12 15.30 -9.39
C ALA A 141 6.41 15.25 -10.76
N LYS A 142 5.30 14.50 -10.90
CA LYS A 142 4.57 14.37 -12.16
C LYS A 142 3.20 15.03 -12.07
N GLY A 143 2.77 15.68 -13.16
CA GLY A 143 1.49 16.41 -13.19
C GLY A 143 0.27 15.55 -12.82
N TYR A 144 0.28 14.27 -13.21
CA TYR A 144 -0.78 13.32 -12.86
C TYR A 144 -0.83 12.96 -11.37
N GLY A 145 0.24 13.21 -10.60
CA GLY A 145 0.30 12.93 -9.17
C GLY A 145 -0.80 13.68 -8.40
N SER A 146 -1.14 14.88 -8.88
CA SER A 146 -2.25 15.68 -8.36
C SER A 146 -3.61 14.97 -8.44
N SER A 147 -3.82 14.07 -9.42
CA SER A 147 -5.05 13.28 -9.54
C SER A 147 -5.19 12.24 -8.44
N PHE A 148 -4.08 11.70 -7.91
CA PHE A 148 -4.11 10.81 -6.75
C PHE A 148 -4.55 11.57 -5.49
N MET A 149 -3.96 12.73 -5.24
CA MET A 149 -4.27 13.53 -4.05
C MET A 149 -5.71 14.05 -4.05
N ARG A 150 -6.25 14.45 -5.21
CA ARG A 150 -7.64 14.87 -5.35
C ARG A 150 -8.65 13.72 -5.24
N SER A 151 -8.22 12.47 -5.37
CA SER A 151 -9.12 11.31 -5.34
C SER A 151 -9.49 10.85 -3.93
N ILE A 152 -8.79 11.36 -2.91
CA ILE A 152 -8.97 11.01 -1.50
C ILE A 152 -9.49 12.21 -0.70
N PRO A 153 -10.09 12.00 0.50
CA PRO A 153 -10.46 13.10 1.39
C PRO A 153 -9.26 13.99 1.75
N PRO A 154 -9.48 15.25 2.14
CA PRO A 154 -8.42 16.12 2.61
C PRO A 154 -7.61 15.46 3.74
N CYS A 155 -6.29 15.40 3.57
CA CYS A 155 -5.36 14.79 4.51
C CYS A 155 -4.18 15.72 4.79
N THR A 156 -3.60 15.63 5.98
CA THR A 156 -2.32 16.27 6.28
C THR A 156 -1.22 15.61 5.46
N MET A 157 -0.62 16.36 4.54
CA MET A 157 0.53 15.90 3.76
C MET A 157 1.81 16.44 4.36
N GLN A 158 2.77 15.56 4.61
CA GLN A 158 4.08 15.96 5.13
C GLN A 158 5.19 15.32 4.30
N PRO A 159 5.99 16.11 3.56
CA PRO A 159 7.21 15.63 2.95
C PRO A 159 8.13 15.03 4.02
N SER A 160 8.73 13.88 3.74
CA SER A 160 9.62 13.19 4.67
C SER A 160 10.77 12.51 3.95
N SER A 161 11.82 12.22 4.71
CA SER A 161 12.92 11.35 4.30
C SER A 161 12.71 9.94 4.85
N LEU A 162 13.42 8.94 4.32
CA LEU A 162 13.40 7.58 4.85
C LEU A 162 13.75 7.52 6.35
N SER A 163 14.66 8.39 6.81
CA SER A 163 15.08 8.47 8.22
C SER A 163 14.03 9.09 9.15
N THR A 164 13.10 9.89 8.62
CA THR A 164 12.10 10.63 9.42
C THR A 164 10.69 10.07 9.30
N ALA A 165 10.38 9.36 8.22
CA ALA A 165 9.05 8.83 7.92
C ALA A 165 8.46 7.99 9.06
N GLY A 166 9.24 7.07 9.65
CA GLY A 166 8.75 6.21 10.75
C GLY A 166 8.41 6.99 12.03
N LYS A 167 9.19 8.04 12.33
CA LYS A 167 8.94 8.91 13.49
C LYS A 167 7.68 9.74 13.29
N LEU A 168 7.52 10.34 12.11
CA LEU A 168 6.34 11.14 11.76
C LEU A 168 5.06 10.31 11.77
N ALA A 169 5.11 9.09 11.20
CA ALA A 169 3.98 8.18 11.23
C ALA A 169 3.58 7.85 12.69
N THR A 170 4.55 7.54 13.54
CA THR A 170 4.27 7.20 14.95
C THR A 170 3.67 8.39 15.70
N GLN A 171 4.23 9.59 15.52
CA GLN A 171 3.72 10.82 16.14
C GLN A 171 2.28 11.14 15.71
N TRP A 172 1.90 10.84 14.47
CA TRP A 172 0.55 11.08 13.96
C TRP A 172 -0.51 10.15 14.57
N ILE A 173 -0.17 8.86 14.72
CA ILE A 173 -1.12 7.87 15.22
C ILE A 173 -1.34 8.00 16.73
N GLY A 174 -0.34 8.47 17.48
CA GLY A 174 -0.37 8.53 18.95
C GLY A 174 0.47 7.42 19.53
#